data_AF-A0A7S2FJM7-F1
#
_entry.id   AF-A0A7S2FJM7-F1
#
_cell.length_a   1.000
_cell.length_b   1.000
_cell.length_c   1.000
_cell.angle_alpha   90.00
_cell.angle_beta   90.00
_cell.angle_gamma   90.00
#
_symmetry.space_group_name_H-M   'P 1'
#
loop_
_entity.id
_entity.type
_entity.pdbx_description
1 polymer ?
#
loop_
_entity_poly.entity_id
_entity_poly.type
_entity_poly.pdbx_seq_one_letter_code
_entity_poly.pdbx_strand_id
1 'polypeptide(L)'
;MAYCRRVPAYPLSSADALLSETAKHLAADEPLSPEVLDGLYSSIATLRREIHANPEPGFEEYETHKLLKRMLNELAGIELTAMRTSAKTGLIVDIVGVGTAAAAGPIKVIALRADMDALRMTEGKNGLLYRSTNEGVAHLCGHDGHMASLVGAAALIQRRAKSIPSGCMVRLLFQPAEEGPGGADPMVKEGCLESVDEVYGYHNWPSIPMGKLAVCPGPLMAHPTEFKIRIDGKGGHGSQPQFAVDPVLVSAHVIVALQSVVSRSVASKEQAVLSVTMVHGGEVNNVIPDTVTLGGTIRDLNPSVYTLICDRVRAIVSGTCAAFGAVGTCEFISACASTPLHR
;
A
#
# COMPACT_ATOMS: atom_id res chain seq x y z
N MET A 1 -21.52 17.87 -20.82
CA MET A 1 -20.19 17.31 -20.51
C MET A 1 -19.54 16.93 -21.83
N ALA A 2 -18.67 17.80 -22.35
CA ALA A 2 -17.87 17.46 -23.53
C ALA A 2 -16.85 16.39 -23.11
N TYR A 3 -16.88 15.23 -23.78
CA TYR A 3 -15.87 14.21 -23.58
C TYR A 3 -14.51 14.81 -23.98
N CYS A 4 -13.57 14.86 -23.02
CA CYS A 4 -12.15 15.09 -23.29
C CYS A 4 -11.72 14.15 -24.42
N ARG A 5 -11.28 14.72 -25.54
CA ARG A 5 -10.77 13.93 -26.66
C ARG A 5 -9.43 13.38 -26.16
N ARG A 6 -9.23 12.06 -26.25
CA ARG A 6 -7.99 11.39 -25.80
C ARG A 6 -6.80 12.05 -26.49
N VAL A 7 -6.12 12.96 -25.80
CA VAL A 7 -4.92 13.59 -26.32
C VAL A 7 -3.81 12.55 -26.26
N PRO A 8 -3.08 12.29 -27.36
CA PRO A 8 -1.92 11.41 -27.32
C PRO A 8 -0.87 12.05 -26.41
N ALA A 9 -0.38 11.31 -25.40
CA ALA A 9 0.71 11.83 -24.58
C ALA A 9 1.96 12.04 -25.47
N TYR A 10 2.55 13.22 -25.34
CA TYR A 10 3.60 13.74 -26.22
C TYR A 10 5.00 13.28 -25.77
N PRO A 11 5.98 13.25 -26.69
CA PRO A 11 7.40 13.10 -26.33
C PRO A 11 7.85 14.16 -25.31
N LEU A 12 8.80 13.82 -24.43
CA LEU A 12 9.30 14.69 -23.35
C LEU A 12 9.81 16.05 -23.83
N SER A 13 10.50 16.10 -24.97
CA SER A 13 11.00 17.36 -25.55
C SER A 13 9.91 18.35 -25.99
N SER A 14 8.67 17.86 -26.13
CA SER A 14 7.47 18.69 -26.38
C SER A 14 6.63 18.91 -25.11
N ALA A 15 6.93 18.20 -24.02
CA ALA A 15 6.19 18.30 -22.76
C ALA A 15 6.42 19.65 -22.07
N ASP A 16 7.65 20.19 -22.07
CA ASP A 16 7.95 21.46 -21.39
C ASP A 16 7.16 22.65 -21.95
N ALA A 17 6.99 22.70 -23.28
CA ALA A 17 6.17 23.72 -23.93
C ALA A 17 4.69 23.58 -23.57
N LEU A 18 4.18 22.34 -23.54
CA LEU A 18 2.80 22.03 -23.13
C LEU A 18 2.58 22.30 -21.65
N LEU A 19 3.56 21.99 -20.79
CA LEU A 19 3.53 22.25 -19.35
C LEU A 19 3.47 23.76 -19.10
N SER A 20 4.35 24.54 -19.73
CA SER A 20 4.35 26.00 -19.58
C SER A 20 3.04 26.65 -20.03
N GLU A 21 2.50 26.22 -21.18
CA GLU A 21 1.23 26.76 -21.69
C GLU A 21 0.05 26.37 -20.78
N THR A 22 -0.02 25.10 -20.37
CA THR A 22 -1.07 24.59 -19.48
C THR A 22 -1.01 25.28 -18.11
N ALA A 23 0.19 25.47 -17.54
CA ALA A 23 0.40 26.14 -16.26
C ALA A 23 -0.11 27.58 -16.26
N LYS A 24 0.16 28.35 -17.32
CA LYS A 24 -0.36 29.73 -17.47
C LYS A 24 -1.89 29.75 -17.42
N HIS A 25 -2.53 28.85 -18.15
CA HIS A 25 -3.98 28.75 -18.15
C HIS A 25 -4.53 28.28 -16.80
N LEU A 26 -3.83 27.38 -16.10
CA LEU A 26 -4.18 26.90 -14.75
C LEU A 26 -4.06 27.99 -13.66
N ALA A 27 -3.21 29.00 -13.86
CA ALA A 27 -3.11 30.14 -12.95
C ALA A 27 -4.23 31.19 -13.13
N ALA A 28 -4.86 31.25 -14.32
CA ALA A 28 -5.92 32.23 -14.61
C ALA A 28 -7.25 31.88 -13.90
N ASP A 29 -8.06 32.86 -13.52
CA ASP A 29 -9.36 32.63 -12.83
C ASP A 29 -10.53 32.35 -13.81
N GLU A 30 -10.23 31.86 -15.01
CA GLU A 30 -11.21 31.66 -16.09
C GLU A 30 -11.86 30.26 -16.04
N PRO A 31 -12.97 30.01 -16.75
CA PRO A 31 -13.46 28.64 -16.94
C PRO A 31 -12.41 27.79 -17.67
N LEU A 32 -12.24 26.53 -17.27
CA LEU A 32 -11.36 25.60 -17.99
C LEU A 32 -11.98 25.26 -19.35
N SER A 33 -11.33 25.68 -20.44
CA SER A 33 -11.72 25.28 -21.78
C SER A 33 -11.35 23.81 -22.02
N PRO A 34 -11.98 23.14 -23.01
CA PRO A 34 -11.59 21.78 -23.41
C PRO A 34 -10.09 21.66 -23.71
N GLU A 35 -9.50 22.66 -24.36
CA GLU A 35 -8.09 22.68 -24.75
C GLU A 35 -7.15 22.71 -23.52
N VAL A 36 -7.51 23.49 -22.49
CA VAL A 36 -6.74 23.53 -21.22
C VAL A 36 -6.82 22.20 -20.48
N LEU A 37 -8.00 21.58 -20.46
CA LEU A 37 -8.18 20.25 -19.86
C LEU A 37 -7.36 19.20 -20.63
N ASP A 38 -7.42 19.23 -21.95
CA ASP A 38 -6.65 18.37 -22.85
C ASP A 38 -5.13 18.52 -22.61
N GLY A 39 -4.66 19.75 -22.42
CA GLY A 39 -3.28 20.06 -22.00
C GLY A 39 -2.92 19.43 -20.66
N LEU A 40 -3.75 19.63 -19.63
CA LEU A 40 -3.56 19.04 -18.30
C LEU A 40 -3.51 17.51 -18.34
N TYR A 41 -4.45 16.88 -19.05
CA TYR A 41 -4.46 15.41 -19.22
C TYR A 41 -3.20 14.91 -19.92
N SER A 42 -2.71 15.66 -20.91
CA SER A 42 -1.46 15.32 -21.59
C SER A 42 -0.26 15.39 -20.65
N SER A 43 -0.17 16.46 -19.86
CA SER A 43 0.89 16.64 -18.86
C SER A 43 0.89 15.52 -17.81
N ILE A 44 -0.29 15.15 -17.29
CA ILE A 44 -0.44 14.06 -16.32
C ILE A 44 -0.08 12.70 -16.95
N ALA A 45 -0.51 12.45 -18.19
CA ALA A 45 -0.18 11.23 -18.91
C ALA A 45 1.33 11.12 -19.20
N THR A 46 1.98 12.23 -19.53
CA THR A 46 3.44 12.27 -19.71
C THR A 46 4.15 12.01 -18.39
N LEU A 47 3.74 12.67 -17.29
CA LEU A 47 4.30 12.44 -15.96
C LEU A 47 4.20 10.96 -15.56
N ARG A 48 3.03 10.34 -15.73
CA ARG A 48 2.86 8.90 -15.46
C ARG A 48 3.88 8.07 -16.23
N ARG A 49 4.03 8.32 -17.54
CA ARG A 49 4.95 7.55 -18.40
C ARG A 49 6.41 7.76 -18.01
N GLU A 50 6.78 8.97 -17.59
CA GLU A 50 8.13 9.27 -17.12
C GLU A 50 8.45 8.51 -15.83
N ILE A 51 7.52 8.51 -14.87
CA ILE A 51 7.64 7.73 -13.64
C ILE A 51 7.70 6.22 -13.95
N HIS A 52 6.82 5.74 -14.84
CA HIS A 52 6.79 4.33 -15.25
C HIS A 52 8.11 3.86 -15.87
N ALA A 53 8.73 4.71 -16.71
CA ALA A 53 9.98 4.40 -17.38
C ALA A 53 11.20 4.46 -16.44
N ASN A 54 11.10 5.19 -15.33
CA ASN A 54 12.19 5.40 -14.36
C ASN A 54 11.75 5.00 -12.93
N PRO A 55 11.37 3.73 -12.72
CA PRO A 55 10.81 3.29 -11.45
C PRO A 55 11.91 3.17 -10.39
N GLU A 56 11.59 3.56 -9.15
CA GLU A 56 12.49 3.49 -8.00
C GLU A 56 11.84 2.68 -6.86
N PRO A 57 12.58 1.79 -6.17
CA PRO A 57 12.05 1.00 -5.06
C PRO A 57 11.73 1.83 -3.80
N GLY A 58 11.03 1.21 -2.85
CA GLY A 58 10.74 1.77 -1.54
C GLY A 58 11.96 2.38 -0.85
N PHE A 59 11.83 3.64 -0.42
CA PHE A 59 12.89 4.46 0.20
C PHE A 59 14.09 4.80 -0.70
N GLU A 60 14.00 4.56 -2.00
CA GLU A 60 15.01 4.90 -3.01
C GLU A 60 14.47 5.84 -4.09
N GLU A 61 13.25 6.38 -3.91
CA GLU A 61 12.48 7.21 -4.84
C GLU A 61 12.99 8.65 -4.98
N TYR A 62 14.31 8.85 -5.09
CA TYR A 62 14.92 10.18 -5.07
C TYR A 62 14.65 11.00 -6.34
N GLU A 63 14.73 10.38 -7.52
CA GLU A 63 14.46 11.06 -8.79
C GLU A 63 12.95 11.30 -8.96
N THR A 64 12.13 10.35 -8.53
CA THR A 64 10.67 10.46 -8.46
C THR A 64 10.28 11.61 -7.51
N HIS A 65 10.89 11.71 -6.33
CA HIS A 65 10.66 12.82 -5.39
C HIS A 65 10.98 14.18 -6.03
N LYS A 66 12.13 14.31 -6.70
CA LYS A 66 12.53 15.54 -7.40
C LYS A 66 11.56 15.89 -8.51
N LEU A 67 11.16 14.89 -9.31
CA LEU A 67 10.20 15.04 -10.40
C LEU A 67 8.85 15.55 -9.88
N LEU A 68 8.33 14.95 -8.81
CA LEU A 68 7.07 15.39 -8.19
C LEU A 68 7.16 16.85 -7.72
N LYS A 69 8.23 17.25 -7.03
CA LYS A 69 8.41 18.65 -6.59
C LYS A 69 8.44 19.62 -7.78
N ARG A 70 9.18 19.26 -8.84
CA ARG A 70 9.23 20.05 -10.07
C ARG A 70 7.83 20.20 -10.68
N MET A 71 7.11 19.11 -10.86
CA MET A 71 5.78 19.12 -11.47
C MET A 71 4.75 19.88 -10.62
N LEU A 72 4.76 19.73 -9.30
CA LEU A 72 3.89 20.49 -8.41
C LEU A 72 4.19 22.00 -8.46
N ASN A 73 5.46 22.38 -8.63
CA ASN A 73 5.83 23.78 -8.77
C ASN A 73 5.45 24.34 -10.14
N GLU A 74 5.90 23.69 -11.21
CA GLU A 74 5.76 24.19 -12.57
C GLU A 74 4.34 24.05 -13.13
N LEU A 75 3.66 22.91 -12.89
CA LEU A 75 2.32 22.65 -13.43
C LEU A 75 1.22 23.18 -12.50
N ALA A 76 1.32 22.91 -11.19
CA ALA A 76 0.29 23.29 -10.24
C ALA A 76 0.47 24.71 -9.67
N GLY A 77 1.66 25.32 -9.80
CA GLY A 77 1.94 26.64 -9.23
C GLY A 77 2.06 26.63 -7.71
N ILE A 78 2.44 25.49 -7.12
CA ILE A 78 2.62 25.36 -5.68
C ILE A 78 4.06 25.74 -5.33
N GLU A 79 4.23 26.67 -4.40
CA GLU A 79 5.55 27.12 -3.96
C GLU A 79 6.35 25.99 -3.29
N LEU A 80 7.66 25.95 -3.52
CA LEU A 80 8.54 24.94 -2.90
C LEU A 80 8.54 25.03 -1.37
N THR A 81 8.20 26.18 -0.80
CA THR A 81 8.07 26.39 0.65
C THR A 81 6.86 25.67 1.25
N ALA A 82 5.86 25.32 0.44
CA ALA A 82 4.72 24.51 0.83
C ALA A 82 5.02 23.00 0.77
N MET A 83 6.25 22.61 0.41
CA MET A 83 6.66 21.23 0.19
C MET A 83 7.71 20.80 1.22
N ARG A 84 7.43 19.70 1.91
CA ARG A 84 8.27 19.10 2.96
C ARG A 84 8.61 17.66 2.60
N THR A 85 9.89 17.32 2.61
CA THR A 85 10.33 15.91 2.54
C THR A 85 10.01 15.21 3.85
N SER A 86 9.56 13.95 3.78
CA SER A 86 9.27 13.12 4.95
C SER A 86 9.60 11.65 4.65
N ALA A 87 9.96 10.86 5.66
CA ALA A 87 10.28 9.45 5.54
C ALA A 87 11.29 9.18 4.42
N LYS A 88 12.42 9.90 4.46
CA LYS A 88 13.53 9.88 3.49
C LYS A 88 13.20 10.44 2.09
N THR A 89 12.22 9.87 1.40
CA THR A 89 11.86 10.18 0.00
C THR A 89 10.40 10.57 -0.19
N GLY A 90 9.57 10.45 0.85
CA GLY A 90 8.19 10.93 0.84
C GLY A 90 8.09 12.44 0.72
N LEU A 91 6.92 12.92 0.31
CA LEU A 91 6.64 14.33 0.08
C LEU A 91 5.29 14.72 0.65
N ILE A 92 5.28 15.79 1.45
CA ILE A 92 4.09 16.41 2.03
C ILE A 92 3.94 17.79 1.41
N VAL A 93 2.75 18.10 0.94
CA VAL A 93 2.46 19.36 0.23
C VAL A 93 1.20 19.98 0.79
N ASP A 94 1.28 21.23 1.24
CA ASP A 94 0.16 21.91 1.88
C ASP A 94 -0.43 23.00 0.97
N ILE A 95 -1.68 22.82 0.53
CA ILE A 95 -2.45 23.82 -0.22
C ILE A 95 -3.39 24.54 0.75
N VAL A 96 -2.98 25.72 1.20
CA VAL A 96 -3.74 26.54 2.16
C VAL A 96 -4.86 27.30 1.45
N GLY A 97 -6.05 27.32 2.05
CA GLY A 97 -7.16 28.12 1.56
C GLY A 97 -6.93 29.61 1.74
N VAL A 98 -7.11 30.36 0.65
CA VAL A 98 -6.99 31.83 0.62
C VAL A 98 -8.34 32.52 0.35
N GLY A 99 -9.44 31.77 0.48
CA GLY A 99 -10.78 32.31 0.39
C GLY A 99 -11.14 33.24 1.55
N THR A 100 -12.09 34.13 1.30
CA THR A 100 -12.57 35.10 2.31
C THR A 100 -13.65 34.54 3.23
N ALA A 101 -14.28 33.42 2.84
CA ALA A 101 -15.25 32.73 3.68
C ALA A 101 -14.55 32.08 4.87
N ALA A 102 -15.18 32.13 6.05
CA ALA A 102 -14.75 31.35 7.20
C ALA A 102 -15.07 29.86 6.98
N ALA A 103 -14.25 28.98 7.55
CA ALA A 103 -14.51 27.54 7.58
C ALA A 103 -15.90 27.26 8.17
N ALA A 104 -16.72 26.51 7.45
CA ALA A 104 -18.00 26.03 7.92
C ALA A 104 -17.88 24.54 8.29
N GLY A 105 -18.18 24.21 9.55
CA GLY A 105 -18.11 22.83 10.04
C GLY A 105 -16.78 22.47 10.74
N PRO A 106 -16.68 21.23 11.24
CA PRO A 106 -15.54 20.79 12.04
C PRO A 106 -14.30 20.45 11.20
N ILE A 107 -14.47 20.06 9.94
CA ILE A 107 -13.39 19.63 9.05
C ILE A 107 -12.65 20.86 8.50
N LYS A 108 -11.37 20.96 8.84
CA LYS A 108 -10.47 22.04 8.42
C LYS A 108 -9.38 21.55 7.48
N VAL A 109 -8.85 20.36 7.74
CA VAL A 109 -7.75 19.80 6.94
C VAL A 109 -8.12 18.41 6.46
N ILE A 110 -8.11 18.23 5.14
CA ILE A 110 -8.20 16.91 4.53
C ILE A 110 -6.85 16.56 3.91
N ALA A 111 -6.50 15.27 3.91
CA ALA A 111 -5.33 14.75 3.23
C ALA A 111 -5.71 13.86 2.05
N LEU A 112 -5.00 14.01 0.93
CA LEU A 112 -5.10 13.15 -0.25
C LEU A 112 -3.79 12.37 -0.40
N ARG A 113 -3.85 11.04 -0.42
CA ARG A 113 -2.68 10.15 -0.43
C ARG A 113 -2.49 9.44 -1.77
N ALA A 114 -1.25 9.41 -2.25
CA ALA A 114 -0.75 8.53 -3.30
C ALA A 114 0.53 7.83 -2.82
N ASP A 115 0.69 6.55 -3.12
CA ASP A 115 1.94 5.79 -2.95
C ASP A 115 2.91 6.08 -4.10
N MET A 116 4.21 5.88 -3.84
CA MET A 116 5.29 6.28 -4.75
C MET A 116 6.14 5.15 -5.29
N ASP A 117 6.31 4.07 -4.54
CA ASP A 117 7.35 3.08 -4.81
C ASP A 117 7.01 2.12 -5.95
N ALA A 118 8.06 1.63 -6.59
CA ALA A 118 7.99 0.53 -7.55
C ALA A 118 8.38 -0.81 -6.90
N LEU A 119 8.01 -1.90 -7.56
CA LEU A 119 8.36 -3.25 -7.14
C LEU A 119 9.77 -3.63 -7.64
N ARG A 120 10.50 -4.40 -6.84
CA ARG A 120 11.76 -5.07 -7.26
C ARG A 120 11.45 -6.27 -8.14
N MET A 121 10.93 -5.99 -9.33
CA MET A 121 10.54 -6.98 -10.34
C MET A 121 10.79 -6.42 -11.73
N THR A 122 11.31 -7.26 -12.64
CA THR A 122 11.51 -6.88 -14.04
C THR A 122 10.16 -6.80 -14.77
N GLU A 123 9.91 -5.68 -15.44
CA GLU A 123 8.74 -5.53 -16.29
C GLU A 123 8.76 -6.52 -17.47
N GLY A 124 7.64 -7.19 -17.73
CA GLY A 124 7.49 -8.12 -18.84
C GLY A 124 7.64 -7.45 -20.22
N LYS A 125 7.65 -8.28 -21.27
CA LYS A 125 7.62 -7.77 -22.66
C LYS A 125 6.19 -7.40 -23.02
N ASN A 126 5.88 -6.10 -23.06
CA ASN A 126 4.52 -5.58 -23.26
C ASN A 126 4.40 -4.55 -24.40
N GLY A 127 5.50 -4.25 -25.11
CA GLY A 127 5.50 -3.32 -26.25
C GLY A 127 5.28 -1.85 -25.88
N LEU A 128 5.29 -1.50 -24.59
CA LEU A 128 5.15 -0.12 -24.14
C LEU A 128 6.39 0.68 -24.53
N LEU A 129 6.19 1.84 -25.16
CA LEU A 129 7.27 2.78 -25.51
C LEU A 129 7.91 3.43 -24.28
N TYR A 130 7.27 3.31 -23.13
CA TYR A 130 7.67 3.86 -21.83
C TYR A 130 7.87 2.75 -20.79
N ARG A 131 8.17 1.52 -21.24
CA ARG A 131 8.59 0.41 -20.37
C ARG A 131 9.75 0.86 -19.48
N SER A 132 9.80 0.33 -18.26
CA SER A 132 10.91 0.49 -17.32
C SER A 132 12.26 0.32 -18.01
N THR A 133 13.11 1.32 -17.79
CA THR A 133 14.52 1.33 -18.20
C THR A 133 15.45 0.80 -17.11
N ASN A 134 14.94 0.66 -15.87
CA ASN A 134 15.65 0.10 -14.74
C ASN A 134 15.41 -1.42 -14.66
N GLU A 135 16.40 -2.21 -15.07
CA GLU A 135 16.30 -3.68 -15.00
C GLU A 135 16.10 -4.14 -13.54
N GLY A 136 15.14 -5.04 -13.33
CA GLY A 136 14.80 -5.54 -11.99
C GLY A 136 13.88 -4.62 -11.17
N VAL A 137 13.43 -3.48 -11.71
CA VAL A 137 12.49 -2.58 -11.01
C VAL A 137 11.37 -2.13 -11.96
N ALA A 138 10.12 -2.13 -11.51
CA ALA A 138 8.97 -1.74 -12.34
C ALA A 138 7.73 -1.32 -11.53
N HIS A 139 6.97 -0.36 -12.05
CA HIS A 139 5.63 -0.03 -11.53
C HIS A 139 4.59 -1.03 -12.04
N LEU A 140 4.37 -2.09 -11.26
CA LEU A 140 3.41 -3.15 -11.60
C LEU A 140 2.14 -3.15 -10.72
N CYS A 141 2.11 -2.28 -9.72
CA CYS A 141 0.94 -2.00 -8.88
C CYS A 141 0.20 -0.70 -9.26
N GLY A 142 0.78 0.10 -10.18
CA GLY A 142 0.16 1.30 -10.73
C GLY A 142 0.38 2.60 -9.93
N HIS A 143 1.36 2.63 -9.02
CA HIS A 143 1.71 3.80 -8.21
C HIS A 143 2.16 5.00 -9.08
N ASP A 144 2.73 4.76 -10.26
CA ASP A 144 2.96 5.76 -11.32
C ASP A 144 1.67 6.54 -11.65
N GLY A 145 0.54 5.84 -11.74
CA GLY A 145 -0.76 6.43 -12.00
C GLY A 145 -1.35 7.17 -10.81
N HIS A 146 -1.12 6.69 -9.58
CA HIS A 146 -1.59 7.34 -8.36
C HIS A 146 -0.90 8.70 -8.16
N MET A 147 0.43 8.73 -8.28
CA MET A 147 1.23 9.96 -8.22
C MET A 147 0.80 10.97 -9.28
N ALA A 148 0.70 10.55 -10.54
CA ALA A 148 0.33 11.44 -11.64
C ALA A 148 -1.08 12.02 -11.44
N SER A 149 -2.03 11.20 -10.98
CA SER A 149 -3.41 11.65 -10.72
C SER A 149 -3.47 12.64 -9.55
N LEU A 150 -2.67 12.43 -8.49
CA LEU A 150 -2.60 13.35 -7.36
C LEU A 150 -1.98 14.70 -7.73
N VAL A 151 -0.94 14.72 -8.59
CA VAL A 151 -0.41 15.98 -9.16
C VAL A 151 -1.48 16.71 -10.00
N GLY A 152 -2.27 15.97 -10.78
CA GLY A 152 -3.40 16.54 -11.51
C GLY A 152 -4.47 17.15 -10.60
N ALA A 153 -4.82 16.46 -9.51
CA ALA A 153 -5.73 16.99 -8.51
C ALA A 153 -5.15 18.24 -7.83
N ALA A 154 -3.85 18.23 -7.49
CA ALA A 154 -3.15 19.37 -6.90
C ALA A 154 -3.28 20.63 -7.76
N ALA A 155 -3.08 20.52 -9.08
CA ALA A 155 -3.22 21.62 -10.01
C ALA A 155 -4.64 22.23 -10.02
N LEU A 156 -5.66 21.37 -10.00
CA LEU A 156 -7.06 21.82 -9.97
C LEU A 156 -7.46 22.42 -8.62
N ILE A 157 -6.94 21.88 -7.51
CA ILE A 157 -7.19 22.37 -6.16
C ILE A 157 -6.49 23.71 -5.94
N GLN A 158 -5.21 23.83 -6.34
CA GLN A 158 -4.43 25.06 -6.22
C GLN A 158 -5.08 26.20 -7.03
N ARG A 159 -5.55 25.94 -8.26
CA ARG A 159 -6.34 26.88 -9.04
C ARG A 159 -7.56 27.40 -8.27
N ARG A 160 -8.18 26.53 -7.47
CA ARG A 160 -9.38 26.83 -6.67
C ARG A 160 -9.05 27.22 -5.22
N ALA A 161 -7.81 27.59 -4.90
CA ALA A 161 -7.42 27.94 -3.52
C ALA A 161 -8.24 29.10 -2.93
N LYS A 162 -8.74 30.03 -3.76
CA LYS A 162 -9.67 31.10 -3.33
C LYS A 162 -11.06 30.61 -2.95
N SER A 163 -11.45 29.42 -3.41
CA SER A 163 -12.71 28.77 -3.05
C SER A 163 -12.58 27.91 -1.79
N ILE A 164 -11.36 27.66 -1.32
CA ILE A 164 -11.11 26.98 -0.06
C ILE A 164 -11.20 28.04 1.06
N PRO A 165 -12.05 27.86 2.08
CA PRO A 165 -12.22 28.82 3.17
C PRO A 165 -10.91 29.14 3.90
N SER A 166 -10.82 30.33 4.46
CA SER A 166 -9.68 30.71 5.31
C SER A 166 -9.61 29.79 6.54
N GLY A 167 -8.40 29.31 6.85
CA GLY A 167 -8.16 28.36 7.93
C GLY A 167 -8.44 26.89 7.56
N CYS A 168 -8.82 26.62 6.30
CA CYS A 168 -8.87 25.26 5.74
C CYS A 168 -7.65 24.99 4.86
N MET A 169 -7.32 23.71 4.68
CA MET A 169 -6.17 23.28 3.89
C MET A 169 -6.41 21.89 3.27
N VAL A 170 -5.84 21.67 2.09
CA VAL A 170 -5.70 20.33 1.51
C VAL A 170 -4.23 19.92 1.58
N ARG A 171 -3.95 18.84 2.31
CA ARG A 171 -2.62 18.24 2.38
C ARG A 171 -2.51 17.12 1.35
N LEU A 172 -1.41 17.08 0.60
CA LEU A 172 -1.09 15.98 -0.30
C LEU A 172 0.02 15.16 0.34
N LEU A 173 -0.16 13.84 0.32
CA LEU A 173 0.78 12.87 0.87
C LEU A 173 1.25 11.95 -0.26
N PHE A 174 2.47 12.14 -0.70
CA PHE A 174 3.16 11.18 -1.57
C PHE A 174 3.99 10.27 -0.67
N GLN A 175 3.50 9.05 -0.48
CA GLN A 175 4.02 8.09 0.49
C GLN A 175 5.02 7.14 -0.18
N PRO A 176 6.25 7.03 0.34
CA PRO A 176 7.22 6.06 -0.16
C PRO A 176 6.90 4.65 0.36
N ALA A 177 7.59 3.65 -0.17
CA ALA A 177 7.70 2.31 0.41
C ALA A 177 6.37 1.67 0.86
N GLU A 178 5.30 1.74 0.06
CA GLU A 178 4.04 1.06 0.31
C GLU A 178 4.19 -0.47 0.21
N GLU A 179 4.89 -0.94 -0.84
CA GLU A 179 5.13 -2.36 -1.10
C GLU A 179 6.13 -2.97 -0.10
N GLY A 180 6.90 -2.11 0.56
CA GLY A 180 7.83 -2.47 1.62
C GLY A 180 9.07 -1.56 1.66
N PRO A 181 9.67 -1.38 2.84
CA PRO A 181 9.32 -1.99 4.13
C PRO A 181 8.21 -1.26 4.92
N GLY A 182 7.58 -0.22 4.36
CA GLY A 182 6.45 0.50 4.96
C GLY A 182 6.73 1.98 5.21
N GLY A 183 6.27 2.87 4.34
CA GLY A 183 6.49 4.32 4.47
C GLY A 183 5.41 5.12 5.20
N ALA A 184 4.23 4.54 5.46
CA ALA A 184 3.14 5.24 6.16
C ALA A 184 3.51 5.59 7.61
N ASP A 185 3.95 4.60 8.39
CA ASP A 185 4.33 4.77 9.80
C ASP A 185 5.43 5.83 10.02
N PRO A 186 6.56 5.84 9.27
CA PRO A 186 7.56 6.90 9.43
C PRO A 186 7.03 8.28 9.04
N MET A 187 6.19 8.42 8.00
CA MET A 187 5.57 9.71 7.69
C MET A 187 4.64 10.20 8.82
N VAL A 188 3.87 9.29 9.43
CA VAL A 188 3.01 9.62 10.58
C VAL A 188 3.86 10.08 11.77
N LYS A 189 4.96 9.38 12.07
CA LYS A 189 5.91 9.77 13.13
C LYS A 189 6.58 11.12 12.89
N GLU A 190 6.73 11.51 11.62
CA GLU A 190 7.23 12.83 11.20
C GLU A 190 6.11 13.87 11.00
N GLY A 191 4.90 13.60 11.51
CA GLY A 191 3.83 14.59 11.60
C GLY A 191 3.10 14.86 10.28
N CYS A 192 3.00 13.88 9.37
CA CYS A 192 2.21 14.06 8.15
C CYS A 192 0.70 14.20 8.41
N LEU A 193 0.19 13.62 9.51
CA LEU A 193 -1.21 13.68 9.92
C LEU A 193 -1.52 14.73 10.99
N GLU A 194 -0.55 15.57 11.37
CA GLU A 194 -0.81 16.64 12.32
C GLU A 194 -1.89 17.58 11.79
N SER A 195 -2.93 17.79 12.60
CA SER A 195 -4.12 18.59 12.29
C SER A 195 -5.01 18.07 11.14
N VAL A 196 -4.73 16.88 10.58
CA VAL A 196 -5.54 16.28 9.52
C VAL A 196 -6.80 15.66 10.15
N ASP A 197 -7.97 16.10 9.69
CA ASP A 197 -9.26 15.58 10.14
C ASP A 197 -9.67 14.31 9.37
N GLU A 198 -9.38 14.26 8.07
CA GLU A 198 -9.75 13.14 7.19
C GLU A 198 -8.64 12.82 6.19
N VAL A 199 -8.47 11.54 5.85
CA VAL A 199 -7.52 11.07 4.85
C VAL A 199 -8.26 10.30 3.77
N TYR A 200 -8.01 10.65 2.52
CA TYR A 200 -8.56 10.00 1.34
C TYR A 200 -7.44 9.43 0.48
N GLY A 201 -7.65 8.23 -0.05
CA GLY A 201 -6.77 7.59 -1.01
C GLY A 201 -7.59 6.70 -1.94
N TYR A 202 -6.99 6.29 -3.05
CA TYR A 202 -7.56 5.28 -3.93
C TYR A 202 -6.47 4.35 -4.43
N HIS A 203 -6.88 3.17 -4.88
CA HIS A 203 -6.01 2.25 -5.59
C HIS A 203 -6.66 1.88 -6.92
N ASN A 204 -5.87 1.79 -7.99
CA ASN A 204 -6.36 1.28 -9.26
C ASN A 204 -6.70 -0.22 -9.11
N TRP A 205 -7.80 -0.66 -9.70
CA TRP A 205 -8.20 -2.07 -9.67
C TRP A 205 -8.57 -2.52 -11.09
N PRO A 206 -7.69 -3.26 -11.80
CA PRO A 206 -7.88 -3.57 -13.22
C PRO A 206 -9.20 -4.29 -13.56
N SER A 207 -9.81 -4.99 -12.60
CA SER A 207 -11.09 -5.67 -12.79
C SER A 207 -12.32 -4.74 -12.71
N ILE A 208 -12.17 -3.50 -12.25
CA ILE A 208 -13.25 -2.51 -12.21
C ILE A 208 -13.28 -1.73 -13.54
N PRO A 209 -14.42 -1.64 -14.24
CA PRO A 209 -14.51 -0.88 -15.49
C PRO A 209 -14.13 0.59 -15.34
N MET A 210 -13.46 1.15 -16.35
CA MET A 210 -13.12 2.57 -16.41
C MET A 210 -14.34 3.47 -16.17
N GLY A 211 -14.15 4.52 -15.37
CA GLY A 211 -15.22 5.48 -15.01
C GLY A 211 -16.10 5.03 -13.85
N LYS A 212 -15.81 3.89 -13.22
CA LYS A 212 -16.48 3.45 -11.99
C LYS A 212 -15.53 3.56 -10.80
N LEU A 213 -16.09 4.00 -9.67
CA LEU A 213 -15.45 3.98 -8.36
C LEU A 213 -16.21 2.97 -7.50
N ALA A 214 -15.50 2.02 -6.89
CA ALA A 214 -16.06 1.14 -5.88
C ALA A 214 -15.72 1.70 -4.50
N VAL A 215 -16.75 1.86 -3.67
CA VAL A 215 -16.62 2.33 -2.29
C VAL A 215 -17.30 1.32 -1.37
N CYS A 216 -16.66 1.00 -0.25
CA CYS A 216 -17.20 0.08 0.75
C CYS A 216 -16.98 0.70 2.13
N PRO A 217 -18.02 0.95 2.95
CA PRO A 217 -17.83 1.39 4.32
C PRO A 217 -17.26 0.25 5.17
N GLY A 218 -16.32 0.57 6.07
CA GLY A 218 -15.67 -0.42 6.94
C GLY A 218 -14.38 -1.02 6.35
N PRO A 219 -13.86 -2.13 6.92
CA PRO A 219 -12.61 -2.74 6.49
C PRO A 219 -12.64 -3.21 5.03
N LEU A 220 -11.68 -2.75 4.21
CA LEU A 220 -11.61 -3.10 2.77
C LEU A 220 -10.50 -4.09 2.44
N MET A 221 -9.32 -3.96 3.06
CA MET A 221 -8.16 -4.81 2.81
C MET A 221 -7.83 -5.64 4.05
N ALA A 222 -7.55 -6.93 3.82
CA ALA A 222 -7.21 -7.85 4.90
C ALA A 222 -5.85 -7.52 5.50
N HIS A 223 -5.79 -7.49 6.83
CA HIS A 223 -4.58 -7.44 7.62
C HIS A 223 -3.71 -8.67 7.31
N PRO A 224 -2.51 -8.51 6.71
CA PRO A 224 -1.62 -9.63 6.47
C PRO A 224 -0.75 -9.86 7.71
N THR A 225 -0.73 -11.08 8.21
CA THR A 225 0.26 -11.52 9.21
C THR A 225 0.93 -12.80 8.74
N GLU A 226 2.23 -12.91 8.97
CA GLU A 226 2.97 -14.15 8.84
C GLU A 226 3.08 -14.84 10.20
N PHE A 227 3.12 -16.17 10.21
CA PHE A 227 3.42 -16.93 11.42
C PHE A 227 4.44 -18.04 11.14
N LYS A 228 5.20 -18.38 12.18
CA LYS A 228 6.11 -19.51 12.21
C LYS A 228 5.85 -20.31 13.48
N ILE A 229 5.72 -21.62 13.33
CA ILE A 229 5.56 -22.55 14.46
C ILE A 229 6.73 -23.51 14.42
N ARG A 230 7.43 -23.65 15.53
CA ARG A 230 8.48 -24.64 15.71
C ARG A 230 8.01 -25.70 16.70
N ILE A 231 8.13 -26.96 16.33
CA ILE A 231 7.78 -28.12 17.14
C ILE A 231 9.07 -28.88 17.41
N ASP A 232 9.46 -28.92 18.69
CA ASP A 232 10.63 -29.63 19.19
C ASP A 232 10.17 -30.95 19.84
N GLY A 233 10.64 -32.07 19.29
CA GLY A 233 10.42 -33.42 19.81
C GLY A 233 11.72 -34.02 20.31
N LYS A 234 11.94 -35.29 19.96
CA LYS A 234 13.19 -36.01 20.25
C LYS A 234 13.43 -37.01 19.13
N GLY A 235 14.52 -36.82 18.38
CA GLY A 235 14.88 -37.68 17.27
C GLY A 235 15.25 -39.10 17.70
N GLY A 236 15.32 -39.99 16.71
CA GLY A 236 15.66 -41.38 16.95
C GLY A 236 15.61 -42.23 15.68
N HIS A 237 16.01 -43.49 15.81
CA HIS A 237 15.94 -44.44 14.69
C HIS A 237 14.48 -44.79 14.39
N GLY A 238 14.07 -44.77 13.12
CA GLY A 238 12.68 -44.98 12.71
C GLY A 238 12.10 -46.35 13.06
N SER A 239 12.95 -47.36 13.31
CA SER A 239 12.53 -48.68 13.79
C SER A 239 12.40 -48.80 15.33
N GLN A 240 12.75 -47.74 16.07
CA GLN A 240 12.70 -47.72 17.54
C GLN A 240 11.92 -46.49 18.06
N PRO A 241 10.67 -46.30 17.63
CA PRO A 241 9.90 -45.09 17.94
C PRO A 241 9.63 -44.90 19.44
N GLN A 242 9.63 -45.96 20.24
CA GLN A 242 9.41 -45.89 21.69
C GLN A 242 10.48 -45.09 22.47
N PHE A 243 11.62 -44.77 21.85
CA PHE A 243 12.67 -43.96 22.45
C PHE A 243 12.69 -42.50 21.95
N ALA A 244 11.79 -42.15 21.03
CA ALA A 244 11.68 -40.87 20.36
C ALA A 244 10.35 -40.17 20.69
N VAL A 245 10.28 -38.88 20.34
CA VAL A 245 9.03 -38.10 20.28
C VAL A 245 8.97 -37.51 18.88
N ASP A 246 8.11 -38.07 18.03
CA ASP A 246 8.11 -37.78 16.59
C ASP A 246 7.44 -36.43 16.27
N PRO A 247 8.20 -35.36 15.96
CA PRO A 247 7.63 -34.05 15.68
C PRO A 247 6.92 -34.01 14.31
N VAL A 248 7.18 -34.95 13.39
CA VAL A 248 6.47 -35.05 12.10
C VAL A 248 5.03 -35.45 12.36
N LEU A 249 4.82 -36.49 13.18
CA LEU A 249 3.49 -36.90 13.61
C LEU A 249 2.76 -35.76 14.35
N VAL A 250 3.43 -35.12 15.32
CA VAL A 250 2.83 -34.00 16.08
C VAL A 250 2.43 -32.85 15.14
N SER A 251 3.28 -32.52 14.16
CA SER A 251 2.99 -31.44 13.20
C SER A 251 1.73 -31.69 12.37
N ALA A 252 1.49 -32.94 11.94
CA ALA A 252 0.28 -33.30 11.22
C ALA A 252 -0.98 -33.09 12.07
N HIS A 253 -0.94 -33.48 13.34
CA HIS A 253 -2.03 -33.23 14.28
C HIS A 253 -2.25 -31.74 14.53
N VAL A 254 -1.17 -30.95 14.65
CA VAL A 254 -1.26 -29.49 14.77
C VAL A 254 -1.92 -28.88 13.54
N ILE A 255 -1.49 -29.22 12.31
CA ILE A 255 -2.06 -28.68 11.06
C ILE A 255 -3.57 -28.95 10.97
N VAL A 256 -4.00 -30.17 11.30
CA VAL A 256 -5.43 -30.53 11.32
C VAL A 256 -6.17 -29.75 12.39
N ALA A 257 -5.62 -29.66 13.60
CA ALA A 257 -6.25 -28.94 14.70
C ALA A 257 -6.36 -27.43 14.44
N LEU A 258 -5.40 -26.83 13.75
CA LEU A 258 -5.41 -25.41 13.38
C LEU A 258 -6.62 -25.04 12.50
N GLN A 259 -7.19 -25.98 11.74
CA GLN A 259 -8.41 -25.74 10.96
C GLN A 259 -9.62 -25.40 11.87
N SER A 260 -9.58 -25.77 13.16
CA SER A 260 -10.60 -25.41 14.13
C SER A 260 -10.55 -23.94 14.57
N VAL A 261 -9.44 -23.23 14.33
CA VAL A 261 -9.30 -21.81 14.71
C VAL A 261 -10.35 -20.97 13.99
N VAL A 262 -10.31 -20.96 12.66
CA VAL A 262 -11.30 -20.21 11.86
C VAL A 262 -12.67 -20.87 11.95
N SER A 263 -12.76 -22.20 11.80
CA SER A 263 -14.06 -22.85 11.68
C SER A 263 -14.86 -22.85 12.98
N ARG A 264 -14.24 -22.88 14.17
CA ARG A 264 -14.93 -23.04 15.47
C ARG A 264 -14.70 -21.89 16.46
N SER A 265 -13.67 -21.06 16.28
CA SER A 265 -13.39 -19.95 17.21
C SER A 265 -13.82 -18.60 16.66
N VAL A 266 -13.66 -18.35 15.35
CA VAL A 266 -14.06 -17.09 14.71
C VAL A 266 -15.58 -17.07 14.51
N ALA A 267 -16.23 -15.96 14.83
CA ALA A 267 -17.67 -15.80 14.64
C ALA A 267 -18.03 -15.89 13.15
N SER A 268 -19.16 -16.52 12.82
CA SER A 268 -19.57 -16.80 11.44
C SER A 268 -19.80 -15.57 10.56
N LYS A 269 -19.91 -14.38 11.16
CA LYS A 269 -20.06 -13.08 10.48
C LYS A 269 -18.73 -12.37 10.23
N GLU A 270 -17.66 -12.80 10.89
CA GLU A 270 -16.32 -12.25 10.72
C GLU A 270 -15.61 -13.00 9.60
N GLN A 271 -14.66 -12.33 8.94
CA GLN A 271 -13.85 -12.93 7.87
C GLN A 271 -12.43 -13.16 8.36
N ALA A 272 -11.96 -14.40 8.23
CA ALA A 272 -10.58 -14.76 8.51
C ALA A 272 -10.13 -15.94 7.65
N VAL A 273 -8.84 -15.96 7.33
CA VAL A 273 -8.15 -17.08 6.68
C VAL A 273 -6.88 -17.37 7.48
N LEU A 274 -6.68 -18.64 7.84
CA LEU A 274 -5.45 -19.16 8.42
C LEU A 274 -4.91 -20.23 7.48
N SER A 275 -3.78 -19.96 6.84
CA SER A 275 -3.19 -20.85 5.83
C SER A 275 -1.82 -21.30 6.29
N VAL A 276 -1.65 -22.60 6.56
CA VAL A 276 -0.32 -23.22 6.68
C VAL A 276 0.18 -23.49 5.27
N THR A 277 1.23 -22.80 4.86
CA THR A 277 1.77 -22.87 3.48
C THR A 277 3.17 -23.46 3.43
N MET A 278 3.78 -23.74 4.59
CA MET A 278 5.13 -24.27 4.70
C MET A 278 5.20 -25.36 5.77
N VAL A 279 5.85 -26.48 5.44
CA VAL A 279 6.15 -27.59 6.35
C VAL A 279 7.59 -28.07 6.06
N HIS A 280 8.46 -28.04 7.06
CA HIS A 280 9.85 -28.51 6.95
C HIS A 280 10.24 -29.38 8.14
N GLY A 281 10.74 -30.58 7.89
CA GLY A 281 11.37 -31.43 8.91
C GLY A 281 11.79 -32.79 8.36
N GLY A 282 12.87 -33.35 8.93
CA GLY A 282 13.50 -34.58 8.45
C GLY A 282 14.42 -34.37 7.24
N GLU A 283 15.45 -35.21 7.14
CA GLU A 283 16.40 -35.20 6.02
C GLU A 283 16.58 -36.58 5.38
N VAL A 284 16.35 -37.66 6.14
CA VAL A 284 16.57 -39.04 5.72
C VAL A 284 15.39 -39.94 6.11
N ASN A 285 15.14 -40.99 5.32
CA ASN A 285 13.91 -41.79 5.41
C ASN A 285 13.81 -42.69 6.67
N ASN A 286 14.91 -42.93 7.38
CA ASN A 286 14.99 -43.89 8.49
C ASN A 286 15.29 -43.23 9.85
N VAL A 287 15.24 -41.91 9.94
CA VAL A 287 15.48 -41.15 11.17
C VAL A 287 14.29 -40.25 11.45
N ILE A 288 13.77 -40.34 12.67
CA ILE A 288 12.81 -39.39 13.21
C ILE A 288 13.60 -38.11 13.55
N PRO A 289 13.24 -36.93 13.01
CA PRO A 289 13.97 -35.70 13.28
C PRO A 289 13.72 -35.17 14.68
N ASP A 290 14.59 -34.26 15.14
CA ASP A 290 14.39 -33.56 16.42
C ASP A 290 13.31 -32.48 16.33
N THR A 291 13.09 -31.89 15.14
CA THR A 291 12.23 -30.71 15.00
C THR A 291 11.47 -30.66 13.68
N VAL A 292 10.31 -30.00 13.69
CA VAL A 292 9.55 -29.58 12.50
C VAL A 292 9.21 -28.10 12.60
N THR A 293 9.32 -27.39 11.48
CA THR A 293 8.88 -25.99 11.36
C THR A 293 7.70 -25.91 10.41
N LEU A 294 6.64 -25.24 10.86
CA LEU A 294 5.51 -24.83 10.05
C LEU A 294 5.56 -23.31 9.83
N GLY A 295 5.04 -22.85 8.70
CA GLY A 295 4.81 -21.43 8.49
C GLY A 295 3.65 -21.16 7.58
N GLY A 296 3.21 -19.91 7.59
CA GLY A 296 2.02 -19.54 6.85
C GLY A 296 1.57 -18.12 7.11
N THR A 297 0.32 -17.87 6.75
CA THR A 297 -0.28 -16.54 6.83
C THR A 297 -1.63 -16.54 7.53
N ILE A 298 -1.92 -15.42 8.18
CA ILE A 298 -3.23 -15.03 8.67
C ILE A 298 -3.71 -13.85 7.82
N ARG A 299 -5.01 -13.86 7.48
CA ARG A 299 -5.74 -12.74 6.90
C ARG A 299 -6.98 -12.50 7.75
N ASP A 300 -7.19 -11.28 8.19
CA ASP A 300 -8.38 -10.88 8.93
C ASP A 300 -8.77 -9.44 8.58
N LEU A 301 -9.99 -9.03 8.94
CA LEU A 301 -10.49 -7.66 8.74
C LEU A 301 -10.65 -6.89 10.05
N ASN A 302 -10.26 -7.48 11.18
CA ASN A 302 -10.62 -7.00 12.50
C ASN A 302 -9.52 -7.33 13.52
N PRO A 303 -8.88 -6.32 14.13
CA PRO A 303 -7.81 -6.55 15.11
C PRO A 303 -8.18 -7.48 16.26
N SER A 304 -9.45 -7.51 16.69
CA SER A 304 -9.91 -8.43 17.74
C SER A 304 -9.95 -9.89 17.26
N VAL A 305 -10.26 -10.12 15.98
CA VAL A 305 -10.22 -11.45 15.34
C VAL A 305 -8.77 -11.91 15.20
N TYR A 306 -7.85 -11.01 14.84
CA TYR A 306 -6.42 -11.30 14.85
C TYR A 306 -5.93 -11.81 16.22
N THR A 307 -6.21 -11.06 17.29
CA THR A 307 -5.82 -11.45 18.65
C THR A 307 -6.38 -12.83 19.03
N LEU A 308 -7.68 -13.06 18.74
CA LEU A 308 -8.32 -14.35 18.96
C LEU A 308 -7.61 -15.48 18.21
N ILE A 309 -7.29 -15.28 16.92
CA ILE A 309 -6.59 -16.28 16.11
C ILE A 309 -5.23 -16.60 16.73
N CYS A 310 -4.42 -15.59 17.06
CA CYS A 310 -3.12 -15.81 17.68
C CYS A 310 -3.22 -16.61 18.98
N ASP A 311 -4.17 -16.28 19.85
CA ASP A 311 -4.36 -16.98 21.13
C ASP A 311 -4.81 -18.43 20.92
N ARG A 312 -5.72 -18.67 19.98
CA ARG A 312 -6.19 -20.01 19.64
C ARG A 312 -5.09 -20.85 18.99
N VAL A 313 -4.28 -20.28 18.10
CA VAL A 313 -3.11 -20.94 17.51
C VAL A 313 -2.14 -21.35 18.61
N ARG A 314 -1.76 -20.45 19.52
CA ARG A 314 -0.86 -20.77 20.65
C ARG A 314 -1.41 -21.89 21.52
N ALA A 315 -2.69 -21.81 21.88
CA ALA A 315 -3.34 -22.82 22.73
C ALA A 315 -3.38 -24.20 22.06
N ILE A 316 -3.72 -24.27 20.78
CA ILE A 316 -3.78 -25.53 20.02
C ILE A 316 -2.38 -26.12 19.85
N VAL A 317 -1.39 -25.30 19.46
CA VAL A 317 -0.01 -25.76 19.30
C VAL A 317 0.53 -26.30 20.61
N SER A 318 0.44 -25.53 21.70
CA SER A 318 0.94 -25.94 23.01
C SER A 318 0.22 -27.19 23.53
N GLY A 319 -1.11 -27.22 23.47
CA GLY A 319 -1.91 -28.35 23.95
C GLY A 319 -1.70 -29.63 23.15
N THR A 320 -1.63 -29.52 21.82
CA THR A 320 -1.37 -30.68 20.95
C THR A 320 0.04 -31.19 21.16
N CYS A 321 1.06 -30.33 21.18
CA CYS A 321 2.44 -30.76 21.41
C CYS A 321 2.59 -31.46 22.77
N ALA A 322 2.03 -30.87 23.84
CA ALA A 322 2.07 -31.45 25.18
C ALA A 322 1.44 -32.85 25.24
N ALA A 323 0.32 -33.08 24.54
CA ALA A 323 -0.35 -34.38 24.50
C ALA A 323 0.53 -35.50 23.91
N PHE A 324 1.49 -35.15 23.04
CA PHE A 324 2.44 -36.08 22.43
C PHE A 324 3.84 -36.03 23.09
N GLY A 325 4.03 -35.24 24.15
CA GLY A 325 5.34 -35.07 24.81
C GLY A 325 6.33 -34.17 24.07
N ALA A 326 5.86 -33.35 23.12
CA ALA A 326 6.66 -32.37 22.39
C ALA A 326 6.45 -30.95 22.94
N VAL A 327 7.29 -30.01 22.52
CA VAL A 327 7.18 -28.57 22.84
C VAL A 327 6.94 -27.79 21.57
N GLY A 328 5.93 -26.92 21.57
CA GLY A 328 5.61 -26.05 20.43
C GLY A 328 5.76 -24.58 20.78
N THR A 329 6.43 -23.81 19.91
CA THR A 329 6.57 -22.35 20.02
C THR A 329 5.99 -21.67 18.78
N CYS A 330 5.48 -20.45 18.95
CA CYS A 330 4.84 -19.69 17.87
C CYS A 330 5.39 -18.26 17.82
N GLU A 331 5.76 -17.83 16.61
CA GLU A 331 6.14 -16.46 16.29
C GLU A 331 5.13 -15.89 15.30
N PHE A 332 4.74 -14.63 15.50
CA PHE A 332 3.83 -13.91 14.62
C PHE A 332 4.49 -12.60 14.20
N ILE A 333 4.53 -12.35 12.89
CA ILE A 333 5.07 -11.13 12.30
C ILE A 333 3.89 -10.43 11.65
N SER A 334 3.30 -9.49 12.40
CA SER A 334 2.18 -8.67 11.97
C SER A 334 2.67 -7.61 10.99
N ALA A 335 2.05 -7.50 9.81
CA ALA A 335 2.23 -6.33 8.95
C ALA A 335 1.19 -5.24 9.28
N CYS A 336 1.07 -4.22 8.43
CA CYS A 336 0.18 -3.08 8.61
C CYS A 336 -1.28 -3.50 8.92
N ALA A 337 -1.94 -2.80 9.85
CA ALA A 337 -3.32 -3.06 10.24
C ALA A 337 -4.29 -2.98 9.04
N SER A 338 -5.43 -3.68 9.11
CA SER A 338 -6.48 -3.62 8.08
C SER A 338 -6.93 -2.19 7.81
N THR A 339 -7.03 -1.77 6.54
CA THR A 339 -7.48 -0.42 6.15
C THR A 339 -8.97 -0.23 6.47
N PRO A 340 -9.34 0.55 7.50
CA PRO A 340 -10.73 0.82 7.80
C PRO A 340 -11.20 2.05 7.01
N LEU A 341 -12.26 1.93 6.22
CA LEU A 341 -12.95 3.10 5.67
C LEU A 341 -13.97 3.62 6.69
N HIS A 342 -13.83 4.89 7.08
CA HIS A 342 -14.86 5.58 7.85
C HIS A 342 -16.15 5.72 7.03
N ARG A 343 -17.29 5.76 7.72
CA ARG A 343 -18.63 5.83 7.10
C ARG A 343 -18.89 7.17 6.42
#